data_AF-A0AAN9ATZ5-F1
#
_entry.id   AF-A0AAN9ATZ5-F1
#
_cell.length_a   1.000
_cell.length_b   1.000
_cell.length_c   1.000
_cell.angle_alpha   90.00
_cell.angle_beta   90.00
_cell.angle_gamma   90.00
#
_symmetry.space_group_name_H-M   'P 1'
#
loop_
_entity.id
_entity.type
_entity.pdbx_description
1 polymer ?
#
loop_
_entity_poly.entity_id
_entity_poly.type
_entity_poly.pdbx_seq_one_letter_code
_entity_poly.pdbx_strand_id
1 'polypeptide(L)'
;MIMMTMMMIDIYDAHDYVTTEDNFPPDSGNEDCVKRDDNDICFLAGDDRVNEQPALTLMHTLFLRYHYILARTLRRTWPGMKDELVFQQARAIVWAVMQNILYSEWLPILLSPSAREQHGLDLKEGKFTRNNSEMDPSIFSAFSSAVFRWVQTYCRLEESN
;
A
#
# COMPACT_ATOMS: atom_id res chain seq x y z
N MET A 1 -2.82 5.66 5.81
CA MET A 1 -3.95 6.00 4.93
C MET A 1 -3.51 6.60 3.60
N ILE A 2 -2.55 7.56 3.58
CA ILE A 2 -1.96 8.08 2.32
C ILE A 2 -1.29 6.97 1.49
N MET A 3 -0.56 6.04 2.13
CA MET A 3 0.00 4.86 1.44
C MET A 3 -1.07 3.95 0.80
N MET A 4 -2.30 3.90 1.31
CA MET A 4 -3.28 2.89 0.90
C MET A 4 -4.00 3.22 -0.41
N THR A 5 -4.14 4.49 -0.77
CA THR A 5 -4.79 4.90 -2.03
C THR A 5 -3.80 5.08 -3.18
N MET A 6 -2.51 5.25 -2.88
CA MET A 6 -1.47 5.57 -3.86
C MET A 6 -0.66 4.34 -4.31
N MET A 7 -0.96 3.12 -3.85
CA MET A 7 -0.09 1.98 -4.17
C MET A 7 -0.30 1.35 -5.56
N MET A 8 -1.34 1.69 -6.31
CA MET A 8 -1.72 0.91 -7.50
C MET A 8 -1.83 1.77 -8.75
N ILE A 9 -0.90 1.53 -9.68
CA ILE A 9 -0.99 1.94 -11.08
C ILE A 9 -2.26 1.30 -11.69
N ASP A 10 -3.03 2.06 -12.48
CA ASP A 10 -4.20 1.55 -13.18
C ASP A 10 -3.79 0.43 -14.16
N ILE A 11 -4.62 -0.62 -14.29
CA ILE A 11 -4.31 -1.79 -15.13
C ILE A 11 -4.01 -1.43 -16.60
N TYR A 12 -4.48 -0.28 -17.07
CA TYR A 12 -4.24 0.18 -18.44
C TYR A 12 -2.77 0.50 -18.73
N ASP A 13 -2.00 0.97 -17.74
CA ASP A 13 -0.53 1.07 -17.87
C ASP A 13 0.11 -0.30 -17.63
N ALA A 14 -0.42 -1.08 -16.69
CA ALA A 14 0.11 -2.40 -16.35
C ALA A 14 0.01 -3.43 -17.49
N HIS A 15 -0.89 -3.26 -18.48
CA HIS A 15 -1.06 -4.25 -19.55
C HIS A 15 0.17 -4.37 -20.46
N ASP A 16 0.98 -3.31 -20.59
CA ASP A 16 2.29 -3.39 -21.27
C ASP A 16 3.36 -4.01 -20.36
N TYR A 17 3.33 -3.73 -19.05
CA TYR A 17 4.28 -4.29 -18.06
C TYR A 17 3.99 -5.75 -17.63
N VAL A 18 2.76 -6.24 -17.83
CA VAL A 18 2.33 -7.63 -17.58
C VAL A 18 3.05 -8.62 -18.50
N THR A 19 3.72 -8.13 -19.56
CA THR A 19 4.43 -8.98 -20.52
C THR A 19 5.92 -9.15 -20.25
N THR A 20 6.52 -8.37 -19.35
CA THR A 20 7.93 -8.52 -18.96
C THR A 20 8.06 -9.20 -17.61
N GLU A 21 8.66 -10.38 -17.60
CA GLU A 21 8.92 -11.25 -16.43
C GLU A 21 9.12 -10.49 -15.11
N ASP A 22 8.23 -10.74 -14.14
CA ASP A 22 8.39 -10.54 -12.68
C ASP A 22 8.96 -9.22 -12.13
N ASN A 23 9.18 -8.20 -12.97
CA ASN A 23 9.89 -6.98 -12.59
C ASN A 23 8.94 -5.81 -12.32
N PHE A 24 9.28 -5.03 -11.29
CA PHE A 24 8.57 -3.80 -10.92
C PHE A 24 8.80 -2.75 -12.03
N PRO A 25 7.77 -1.99 -12.46
CA PRO A 25 7.85 -1.19 -13.67
C PRO A 25 8.91 -0.09 -13.55
N PRO A 26 9.84 0.04 -14.52
CA PRO A 26 10.81 1.12 -14.52
C PRO A 26 10.12 2.45 -14.85
N ASP A 27 10.54 3.49 -14.14
CA ASP A 27 10.11 4.86 -14.34
C ASP A 27 11.04 5.56 -15.33
N SER A 28 10.44 6.27 -16.29
CA SER A 28 11.14 7.01 -17.33
C SER A 28 11.13 8.54 -17.13
N GLY A 29 10.46 9.05 -16.08
CA GLY A 29 10.20 10.50 -15.98
C GLY A 29 10.03 11.10 -14.58
N ASN A 30 10.18 10.35 -13.49
CA ASN A 30 10.06 10.92 -12.15
C ASN A 30 11.29 11.75 -11.74
N GLU A 31 11.07 13.06 -11.57
CA GLU A 31 12.08 14.05 -11.18
C GLU A 31 12.63 13.84 -9.76
N ASP A 32 11.87 13.17 -8.87
CA ASP A 32 12.27 12.91 -7.48
C ASP A 32 13.23 11.72 -7.35
N CYS A 33 13.40 10.92 -8.41
CA CYS A 33 14.33 9.81 -8.40
C CYS A 33 15.76 10.27 -8.72
N VAL A 34 16.65 10.20 -7.72
CA VAL A 34 18.06 10.55 -7.89
C VAL A 34 18.85 9.34 -8.41
N LYS A 35 19.14 9.33 -9.71
CA LYS A 35 20.08 8.39 -10.33
C LYS A 35 21.52 8.84 -10.08
N ARG A 36 22.40 7.93 -9.66
CA ARG A 36 23.85 8.17 -9.53
C ARG A 36 24.58 7.83 -10.82
N ASP A 37 24.13 6.77 -11.49
CA ASP A 37 24.63 6.33 -12.80
C ASP A 37 23.47 6.13 -13.79
N ASP A 38 23.77 6.15 -15.10
CA ASP A 38 22.78 5.89 -16.15
C ASP A 38 22.18 4.46 -16.09
N ASN A 39 22.85 3.56 -15.37
CA ASN A 39 22.38 2.20 -15.10
C ASN A 39 21.39 2.11 -13.93
N ASP A 40 21.20 3.20 -13.16
CA ASP A 40 20.26 3.19 -12.05
C ASP A 40 18.81 3.20 -12.56
N ILE A 41 18.02 2.27 -12.03
CA ILE A 41 16.62 2.08 -12.38
C ILE A 41 15.78 2.79 -11.32
N CYS A 42 14.99 3.75 -11.78
CA CYS A 42 13.89 4.31 -11.00
C CYS A 42 12.66 3.45 -11.21
N PHE A 43 11.80 3.40 -10.22
CA PHE A 43 10.60 2.60 -10.25
C PHE A 43 9.34 3.45 -10.25
N LEU A 44 8.32 2.97 -10.96
CA LEU A 44 7.02 3.62 -11.06
C LEU A 44 6.05 2.97 -10.08
N ALA A 45 5.31 3.79 -9.36
CA ALA A 45 4.18 3.39 -8.52
C ALA A 45 3.13 4.51 -8.52
N GLY A 46 1.99 4.30 -7.88
CA GLY A 46 1.05 5.42 -7.67
C GLY A 46 1.48 6.43 -6.60
N ASP A 47 2.65 6.23 -5.96
CA ASP A 47 3.27 7.17 -5.03
C ASP A 47 4.67 7.53 -5.52
N ASP A 48 4.92 8.81 -5.74
CA ASP A 48 6.17 9.32 -6.33
C ASP A 48 7.40 9.04 -5.45
N ARG A 49 7.18 8.79 -4.14
CA ARG A 49 8.24 8.50 -3.17
C ARG A 49 8.68 7.04 -3.18
N VAL A 50 8.18 6.23 -4.10
CA VAL A 50 8.58 4.81 -4.21
C VAL A 50 10.10 4.61 -4.29
N ASN A 51 10.85 5.62 -4.75
CA ASN A 51 12.31 5.61 -4.87
C ASN A 51 13.05 6.27 -3.68
N GLU A 52 12.34 6.71 -2.62
CA GLU A 52 12.94 7.44 -1.49
C GLU A 52 13.82 6.52 -0.60
N GLN A 53 13.39 5.28 -0.38
CA GLN A 53 14.17 4.27 0.33
C GLN A 53 13.90 2.84 -0.20
N PRO A 54 14.91 1.94 -0.20
CA PRO A 54 14.74 0.58 -0.74
C PRO A 54 13.64 -0.24 -0.06
N ALA A 55 13.46 -0.07 1.26
CA ALA A 55 12.42 -0.77 2.01
C ALA A 55 11.00 -0.37 1.55
N LEU A 56 10.80 0.90 1.17
CA LEU A 56 9.54 1.38 0.63
C LEU A 56 9.29 0.77 -0.76
N THR A 57 10.29 0.81 -1.64
CA THR A 57 10.23 0.16 -2.96
C THR A 57 9.88 -1.33 -2.86
N LEU A 58 10.48 -2.04 -1.90
CA LEU A 58 10.19 -3.45 -1.64
C LEU A 58 8.72 -3.67 -1.26
N MET A 59 8.17 -2.82 -0.38
CA MET A 59 6.76 -2.92 0.02
C MET A 59 5.81 -2.67 -1.15
N HIS A 60 6.08 -1.67 -2.00
CA HIS A 60 5.32 -1.45 -3.23
C HIS A 60 5.38 -2.67 -4.16
N THR A 61 6.57 -3.24 -4.35
CA THR A 61 6.79 -4.43 -5.18
C THR A 61 6.00 -5.63 -4.66
N LEU A 62 6.00 -5.85 -3.35
CA LEU A 62 5.30 -6.96 -2.71
C LEU A 62 3.79 -6.90 -2.99
N PHE A 63 3.17 -5.74 -2.77
CA PHE A 63 1.73 -5.59 -2.96
C PHE A 63 1.33 -5.59 -4.44
N LEU A 64 2.18 -5.09 -5.34
CA LEU A 64 1.96 -5.23 -6.78
C LEU A 64 1.96 -6.70 -7.20
N ARG A 65 2.96 -7.49 -6.77
CA ARG A 65 3.02 -8.93 -7.06
C ARG A 65 1.84 -9.68 -6.46
N TYR A 66 1.41 -9.30 -5.26
CA TYR A 66 0.25 -9.90 -4.62
C TYR A 66 -1.04 -9.63 -5.41
N HIS A 67 -1.24 -8.40 -5.89
CA HIS A 67 -2.36 -8.06 -6.78
C HIS A 67 -2.32 -8.87 -8.07
N TYR A 68 -1.15 -9.02 -8.69
CA TYR A 68 -1.00 -9.83 -9.91
C TYR A 68 -1.38 -11.31 -9.68
N ILE A 69 -0.93 -11.91 -8.58
CA ILE A 69 -1.29 -13.29 -8.21
C ILE A 69 -2.81 -13.42 -8.03
N LEU A 70 -3.45 -12.46 -7.37
CA LEU A 70 -4.90 -12.42 -7.19
C LEU A 70 -5.63 -12.28 -8.52
N ALA A 71 -5.21 -11.36 -9.38
CA ALA A 71 -5.82 -11.13 -10.69
C ALA A 71 -5.75 -12.39 -11.57
N ARG A 72 -4.59 -13.08 -11.61
CA ARG A 72 -4.46 -14.36 -12.33
C ARG A 72 -5.37 -15.44 -11.77
N THR A 73 -5.49 -15.51 -10.45
CA THR A 73 -6.34 -16.50 -9.78
C THR A 73 -7.81 -16.22 -10.11
N LEU A 74 -8.27 -14.98 -10.00
CA LEU A 74 -9.63 -14.56 -10.34
C LEU A 74 -9.95 -14.85 -11.81
N ARG A 75 -9.03 -14.54 -12.73
CA ARG A 75 -9.21 -14.81 -14.17
C ARG A 75 -9.32 -16.31 -14.48
N ARG A 76 -8.56 -17.16 -13.77
CA ARG A 76 -8.64 -18.62 -13.90
C ARG A 76 -9.94 -19.17 -13.34
N THR A 77 -10.38 -18.65 -12.19
CA THR A 77 -11.63 -19.09 -11.56
C THR A 77 -12.84 -18.63 -12.35
N TRP A 78 -12.84 -17.41 -12.88
CA TRP A 78 -13.95 -16.81 -13.64
C TRP A 78 -13.49 -16.26 -15.01
N PRO A 79 -13.32 -17.13 -16.04
CA PRO A 79 -12.76 -16.74 -17.34
C PRO A 79 -13.57 -15.71 -18.13
N GLY A 80 -14.88 -15.60 -17.90
CA GLY A 80 -15.78 -14.67 -18.60
C GLY A 80 -15.82 -13.25 -18.01
N MET A 81 -15.06 -12.99 -16.94
CA MET A 81 -15.06 -11.68 -16.27
C MET A 81 -14.26 -10.65 -17.08
N LYS A 82 -14.79 -9.42 -17.21
CA LYS A 82 -14.09 -8.29 -17.83
C LYS A 82 -12.82 -7.93 -17.04
N ASP A 83 -11.79 -7.49 -17.75
CA ASP A 83 -10.47 -7.18 -17.20
C ASP A 83 -10.52 -6.10 -16.11
N GLU A 84 -11.29 -5.04 -16.34
CA GLU A 84 -11.56 -3.99 -15.35
C GLU A 84 -12.18 -4.56 -14.07
N LEU A 85 -13.11 -5.52 -14.18
CA LEU A 85 -13.71 -6.10 -13.00
C LEU A 85 -12.70 -6.97 -12.24
N VAL A 86 -11.83 -7.71 -12.94
CA VAL A 86 -10.73 -8.45 -12.31
C VAL A 86 -9.79 -7.50 -11.56
N PHE A 87 -9.43 -6.35 -12.16
CA PHE A 87 -8.62 -5.32 -11.52
C PHE A 87 -9.22 -4.87 -10.19
N GLN A 88 -10.49 -4.45 -10.25
CA GLN A 88 -11.20 -3.87 -9.11
C GLN A 88 -11.38 -4.90 -7.99
N GLN A 89 -11.67 -6.16 -8.32
CA GLN A 89 -11.79 -7.23 -7.33
C GLN A 89 -10.45 -7.56 -6.68
N ALA A 90 -9.38 -7.72 -7.46
CA ALA A 90 -8.05 -7.91 -6.91
C ALA A 90 -7.63 -6.74 -6.01
N ARG A 91 -7.90 -5.49 -6.44
CA ARG A 91 -7.64 -4.28 -5.66
C ARG A 91 -8.41 -4.24 -4.34
N ALA A 92 -9.69 -4.61 -4.36
CA ALA A 92 -10.52 -4.67 -3.15
C ALA A 92 -10.00 -5.70 -2.13
N ILE A 93 -9.51 -6.86 -2.60
CA ILE A 93 -8.92 -7.88 -1.73
C ILE A 93 -7.62 -7.36 -1.10
N VAL A 94 -6.72 -6.76 -1.89
CA VAL A 94 -5.47 -6.17 -1.38
C VAL A 94 -5.77 -5.11 -0.31
N TRP A 95 -6.76 -4.24 -0.56
CA TRP A 95 -7.20 -3.23 0.39
C TRP A 95 -7.68 -3.84 1.71
N ALA A 96 -8.50 -4.91 1.64
CA ALA A 96 -8.98 -5.60 2.82
C ALA A 96 -7.83 -6.23 3.63
N VAL A 97 -6.83 -6.82 2.96
CA VAL A 97 -5.64 -7.39 3.60
C VAL A 97 -4.82 -6.30 4.30
N MET A 98 -4.57 -5.17 3.63
CA MET A 98 -3.86 -4.04 4.23
C MET A 98 -4.59 -3.48 5.45
N GLN A 99 -5.92 -3.31 5.36
CA GLN A 99 -6.73 -2.88 6.51
C GLN A 99 -6.62 -3.86 7.67
N ASN A 100 -6.70 -5.17 7.39
CA ASN A 100 -6.55 -6.18 8.42
C ASN A 100 -5.20 -6.03 9.12
N ILE A 101 -4.08 -6.05 8.39
CA ILE A 101 -2.74 -5.88 8.96
C ILE A 101 -2.64 -4.60 9.81
N LEU A 102 -3.19 -3.48 9.31
CA LEU A 102 -3.14 -2.20 10.03
C LEU A 102 -3.89 -2.24 11.37
N TYR A 103 -5.11 -2.76 11.40
CA TYR A 103 -5.93 -2.77 12.62
C TYR A 103 -5.64 -3.96 13.55
N SER A 104 -5.23 -5.11 13.01
CA SER A 104 -4.96 -6.33 13.78
C SER A 104 -3.53 -6.40 14.32
N GLU A 105 -2.54 -5.88 13.59
CA GLU A 105 -1.12 -6.06 13.93
C GLU A 105 -0.44 -4.74 14.25
N TRP A 106 -0.58 -3.72 13.38
CA TRP A 106 0.18 -2.48 13.53
C TRP A 106 -0.38 -1.55 14.62
N LEU A 107 -1.70 -1.32 14.63
CA LEU A 107 -2.35 -0.43 15.58
C LEU A 107 -2.24 -0.87 17.04
N PRO A 108 -2.30 -2.17 17.38
CA PRO A 108 -2.07 -2.65 18.75
C PRO A 108 -0.65 -2.42 19.28
N ILE A 109 0.35 -2.35 18.40
CA ILE A 109 1.73 -2.03 18.76
C ILE A 109 1.86 -0.53 19.07
N LEU A 110 1.13 0.31 18.33
CA LEU A 110 1.20 1.76 18.45
C LEU A 110 0.36 2.33 19.60
N LEU A 111 -0.85 1.81 19.80
CA LEU A 111 -1.84 2.37 20.72
C LEU A 111 -2.05 1.47 21.93
N SER A 112 -2.13 2.10 23.10
CA SER A 112 -2.47 1.39 24.35
C SER A 112 -3.87 0.75 24.24
N PRO A 113 -4.11 -0.35 24.96
CA PRO A 113 -5.44 -0.99 24.98
C PRO A 113 -6.57 -0.03 25.32
N SER A 114 -6.37 0.86 26.31
CA SER A 114 -7.38 1.85 26.72
C SER A 114 -7.72 2.84 25.60
N ALA A 115 -6.74 3.31 24.83
CA ALA A 115 -6.99 4.22 23.72
C ALA A 115 -7.76 3.52 22.57
N ARG A 116 -7.42 2.25 22.28
CA ARG A 116 -8.13 1.47 21.26
C ARG A 116 -9.58 1.20 21.65
N GLU A 117 -9.83 0.85 22.91
CA GLU A 117 -11.17 0.62 23.42
C GLU A 117 -12.03 1.89 23.37
N GLN A 118 -11.48 3.03 23.82
CA GLN A 118 -12.17 4.32 23.82
C GLN A 118 -12.61 4.74 22.41
N HIS A 119 -11.79 4.46 21.40
CA HIS A 119 -12.06 4.82 20.01
C HIS A 119 -12.69 3.69 19.19
N GLY A 120 -13.01 2.55 19.81
CA GLY A 120 -13.63 1.40 19.13
C GLY A 120 -12.78 0.82 18.00
N LEU A 121 -11.45 0.84 18.15
CA LEU A 121 -10.50 0.45 17.11
C LEU A 121 -10.16 -1.05 17.10
N ASP A 122 -10.59 -1.78 18.12
CA ASP A 122 -10.35 -3.22 18.22
C ASP A 122 -11.26 -4.02 17.27
N LEU A 123 -10.63 -4.87 16.46
CA LEU A 123 -11.33 -5.84 15.65
C LEU A 123 -11.99 -6.87 16.57
N LYS A 124 -13.31 -7.00 16.47
CA LYS A 124 -14.09 -7.98 17.23
C LYS A 124 -14.46 -9.13 16.31
N GLU A 125 -14.07 -10.35 16.68
CA GLU A 125 -14.40 -11.55 15.90
C GLU A 125 -15.90 -11.62 15.59
N GLY A 126 -16.22 -11.87 14.31
CA GLY A 126 -17.60 -11.98 13.84
C GLY A 126 -18.39 -10.66 13.80
N LYS A 127 -17.76 -9.51 14.08
CA LYS A 127 -18.40 -8.19 13.97
C LYS A 127 -17.74 -7.37 12.87
N PHE A 128 -18.58 -6.78 12.02
CA PHE A 128 -18.13 -5.85 10.99
C PHE A 128 -18.38 -4.42 11.44
N THR A 129 -17.41 -3.54 11.21
CA THR A 129 -17.61 -2.10 11.36
C THR A 129 -18.53 -1.64 10.22
N ARG A 130 -19.62 -0.96 10.56
CA ARG A 130 -20.55 -0.42 9.58
C ARG A 130 -20.04 0.93 9.09
N ASN A 131 -20.11 1.15 7.78
CA ASN A 131 -19.84 2.48 7.23
C ASN A 131 -20.79 3.50 7.84
N ASN A 132 -20.25 4.61 8.35
CA ASN A 132 -21.02 5.74 8.85
C ASN A 132 -20.80 6.93 7.90
N SER A 133 -21.85 7.29 7.14
CA SER A 133 -21.80 8.39 6.18
C SER A 133 -21.65 9.78 6.81
N GLU A 134 -21.86 9.90 8.12
CA GLU A 134 -21.71 11.16 8.86
C GLU A 134 -20.27 11.39 9.34
N MET A 135 -19.41 10.37 9.25
CA MET A 135 -18.01 10.47 9.65
C MET A 135 -17.18 11.10 8.53
N ASP A 136 -16.41 12.15 8.83
CA ASP A 136 -15.44 12.72 7.91
C ASP A 136 -14.21 11.81 7.78
N PRO A 137 -13.92 11.24 6.59
CA PRO A 137 -12.76 10.38 6.37
C PRO A 137 -11.48 11.17 6.06
N SER A 138 -11.51 12.50 6.11
CA SER A 138 -10.36 13.35 5.77
C SER A 138 -9.23 13.21 6.78
N ILE A 139 -8.00 13.35 6.30
CA ILE A 139 -6.80 13.30 7.15
C ILE A 139 -6.61 14.66 7.82
N PHE A 140 -6.47 14.69 9.15
CA PHE A 140 -6.09 15.90 9.87
C PHE A 140 -4.71 16.38 9.43
N SER A 141 -4.56 17.68 9.14
CA SER A 141 -3.27 18.27 8.73
C SER A 141 -2.17 18.04 9.76
N ALA A 142 -2.49 18.16 11.06
CA ALA A 142 -1.55 17.88 12.14
C ALA A 142 -1.08 16.42 12.15
N PHE A 143 -1.95 15.49 11.73
CA PHE A 143 -1.58 14.08 11.64
C PHE A 143 -0.55 13.83 10.52
N SER A 144 -0.76 14.41 9.34
CA SER A 144 0.17 14.25 8.20
C SER A 144 1.48 15.03 8.39
N SER A 145 1.44 16.22 8.99
CA SER A 145 2.62 17.08 9.11
C SER A 145 3.51 16.71 10.29
N ALA A 146 2.94 16.24 11.41
CA ALA A 146 3.67 16.03 12.66
C ALA A 146 3.51 14.61 13.21
N VAL A 147 2.29 14.16 13.50
CA VAL A 147 2.07 12.93 14.29
C VAL A 147 2.61 11.69 13.57
N PHE A 148 2.28 11.50 12.30
CA PHE A 148 2.70 10.30 11.57
C PHE A 148 4.20 10.28 11.24
N ARG A 149 4.91 11.39 11.43
CA ARG A 149 6.37 11.47 11.29
C ARG A 149 7.14 10.93 12.49
N TRP A 150 6.45 10.51 13.56
CA TRP A 150 7.09 9.85 14.71
C TRP A 150 7.93 8.63 14.27
N VAL A 151 7.55 7.93 13.19
CA VAL A 151 8.31 6.81 12.63
C VAL A 151 9.75 7.20 12.28
N GLN A 152 10.00 8.45 11.91
CA GLN A 152 11.35 8.94 11.59
C GLN A 152 12.30 8.88 12.80
N THR A 153 11.78 8.85 14.04
CA THR A 153 12.63 8.67 15.22
C THR A 153 13.16 7.25 15.36
N TYR A 154 12.58 6.27 14.67
CA TYR A 154 13.01 4.87 14.70
C TYR A 154 14.08 4.55 13.65
N CYS A 155 14.37 5.46 12.72
CA CYS A 155 15.25 5.20 11.57
C CYS A 155 16.76 5.04 11.89
N ARG A 156 17.18 4.81 13.14
CA ARG A 156 18.61 4.57 13.45
C ARG A 156 18.84 3.87 14.78
N LEU A 157 19.11 2.55 14.78
CA LEU A 157 19.69 1.83 15.93
C LEU A 157 20.68 0.70 15.57
N GLU A 158 21.04 0.46 14.30
CA GLU A 158 21.93 -0.68 13.93
C GLU A 158 23.37 -0.31 13.51
N GLU A 159 23.84 0.92 13.78
CA GLU A 159 25.24 1.31 13.49
C GLU A 159 26.16 1.35 14.73
N SER A 160 25.73 0.85 15.88
CA SER A 160 26.58 0.76 17.08
C SER A 160 26.70 -0.68 17.60
N ASN A 161 27.45 -1.51 16.89
CA ASN A 161 28.16 -2.65 17.49
C ASN A 161 29.36 -3.06 16.63
#